data_AF-A0A1G3QCT3-F1
#
_entry.id   AF-A0A1G3QCT3-F1
#
_cell.length_a   1.000
_cell.length_b   1.000
_cell.length_c   1.000
_cell.angle_alpha   90.00
_cell.angle_beta   90.00
_cell.angle_gamma   90.00
#
_symmetry.space_group_name_H-M   'P 1'
#
loop_
_entity.id
_entity.type
_entity.pdbx_description
1 polymer ?
#
loop_
_entity_poly.entity_id
_entity_poly.type
_entity_poly.pdbx_seq_one_letter_code
_entity_poly.pdbx_strand_id
1 'polypeptide(L)'
;MANHPEKPIDFNHQSHLLTYFPDNGLSKDDCGACHDYYDNGRFKGLPTVGDCTSCHDPNGPVTGAPASTPRRKPFLSGYKDTDKPWGSHARQPDLVYFSHKVVMTATFEDGRKKQRCSNCHGDKAGSTNTAMLKGKMLMGQCEDCHTALHISNKCAVCHD
;
A
#
# COMPACT_ATOMS: atom_id res chain seq x y z
N MET A 1 3.87 -2.43 -18.54
CA MET A 1 5.01 -1.57 -18.16
C MET A 1 4.62 -0.87 -16.88
N ALA A 2 5.48 -0.86 -15.87
CA ALA A 2 5.25 -0.03 -14.69
C ALA A 2 5.28 1.43 -15.17
N ASN A 3 4.33 2.26 -14.74
CA ASN A 3 4.42 3.69 -15.05
C ASN A 3 5.64 4.24 -14.32
N HIS A 4 6.68 4.64 -15.04
CA HIS A 4 7.88 5.20 -14.42
C HIS A 4 7.63 6.68 -14.12
N PRO A 5 7.70 7.11 -12.85
CA PRO A 5 7.52 8.51 -12.49
C PRO A 5 8.71 9.34 -12.99
N GLU A 6 8.46 10.59 -13.40
CA GLU A 6 9.53 11.49 -13.87
C GLU A 6 10.52 11.85 -12.76
N LYS A 7 10.02 11.97 -11.52
CA LYS A 7 10.81 12.27 -10.33
C LYS A 7 10.64 11.13 -9.31
N PRO A 8 11.43 10.05 -9.42
CA PRO A 8 11.36 8.95 -8.46
C PRO A 8 11.98 9.36 -7.13
N ILE A 9 11.40 8.84 -6.05
CA ILE A 9 12.03 8.81 -4.73
C ILE A 9 12.35 7.34 -4.44
N ASP A 10 13.34 7.06 -3.59
CA ASP A 10 13.54 5.72 -3.05
C ASP A 10 12.82 5.59 -1.70
N PHE A 11 12.02 4.54 -1.53
CA PHE A 11 11.29 4.28 -0.30
C PHE A 11 11.70 2.97 0.35
N ASN A 12 11.89 3.04 1.67
CA ASN A 12 12.18 1.89 2.50
C ASN A 12 10.97 1.62 3.41
N HIS A 13 10.19 0.57 3.10
CA HIS A 13 9.07 0.15 3.93
C HIS A 13 9.56 -0.31 5.31
N GLN A 14 10.65 -1.06 5.36
CA GLN A 14 11.22 -1.61 6.59
C GLN A 14 11.49 -0.54 7.65
N SER A 15 12.12 0.58 7.27
CA SER A 15 12.39 1.66 8.23
C SER A 15 11.09 2.29 8.75
N HIS A 16 10.09 2.50 7.88
CA HIS A 16 8.84 3.12 8.32
C HIS A 16 8.05 2.15 9.21
N LEU A 17 7.79 0.93 8.75
CA LEU A 17 6.88 -0.01 9.40
C LEU A 17 7.49 -0.75 10.60
N LEU A 18 8.80 -1.04 10.58
CA LEU A 18 9.44 -1.83 11.65
C LEU A 18 10.27 -0.98 12.62
N THR A 19 10.72 0.21 12.21
CA THR A 19 11.49 1.11 13.09
C THR A 19 10.63 2.23 13.62
N TYR A 20 10.03 3.05 12.75
CA TYR A 20 9.38 4.29 13.19
C TYR A 20 7.93 4.14 13.62
N PHE A 21 7.16 3.24 13.00
CA PHE A 21 5.76 3.02 13.36
C PHE A 21 5.58 2.61 14.83
N PRO A 22 6.35 1.63 15.36
CA PRO A 22 6.27 1.29 16.78
C PRO A 22 6.52 2.47 17.72
N ASP A 23 7.49 3.33 17.39
CA ASP A 23 7.83 4.53 18.16
C ASP A 23 6.73 5.62 18.11
N ASN A 24 5.82 5.52 17.14
CA ASN A 24 4.70 6.44 16.93
C ASN A 24 3.34 5.81 17.26
N GLY A 25 3.32 4.65 17.94
CA GLY A 25 2.09 3.96 18.34
C GLY A 25 1.36 3.24 17.20
N LEU A 26 2.01 3.10 16.04
CA LEU A 26 1.51 2.33 14.90
C LEU A 26 2.12 0.92 14.90
N SER A 27 1.34 -0.05 14.42
CA SER A 27 1.77 -1.41 14.16
C SER A 27 2.45 -1.52 12.79
N LYS A 28 3.34 -2.49 12.64
CA LYS A 28 3.91 -2.89 11.33
C LYS A 28 2.87 -3.31 10.29
N ASP A 29 1.64 -3.57 10.71
CA ASP A 29 0.53 -3.99 9.83
C ASP A 29 -0.40 -2.80 9.46
N ASP A 30 -0.14 -1.58 9.96
CA ASP A 30 -0.94 -0.38 9.69
C ASP A 30 -0.64 0.24 8.32
N CYS A 31 -0.73 -0.58 7.28
CA CYS A 31 -0.51 -0.16 5.89
C CYS A 31 -1.44 0.98 5.45
N GLY A 32 -2.61 1.07 6.08
CA GLY A 32 -3.62 2.11 5.83
C GLY A 32 -3.17 3.52 6.21
N ALA A 33 -2.09 3.68 6.97
CA ALA A 33 -1.52 5.00 7.28
C ALA A 33 -1.07 5.76 6.03
N CYS A 34 -0.69 5.04 4.96
CA CYS A 34 -0.33 5.64 3.68
C CYS A 34 -1.15 5.09 2.50
N HIS A 35 -1.60 3.84 2.57
CA HIS A 35 -2.38 3.18 1.52
C HIS A 35 -3.86 3.11 1.89
N ASP A 36 -4.56 4.24 1.68
CA ASP A 36 -5.92 4.43 2.15
C ASP A 36 -6.97 4.43 1.02
N TYR A 37 -8.23 4.60 1.37
CA TYR A 37 -9.38 4.72 0.49
C TYR A 37 -9.89 6.16 0.46
N TYR A 38 -10.50 6.57 -0.64
CA TYR A 38 -11.37 7.74 -0.65
C TYR A 38 -12.69 7.42 0.08
N ASP A 39 -13.45 8.44 0.45
CA ASP A 39 -14.73 8.29 1.16
C ASP A 39 -15.73 7.40 0.41
N ASN A 40 -15.68 7.44 -0.93
CA ASN A 40 -16.49 6.58 -1.79
C ASN A 40 -16.02 5.12 -1.85
N GLY A 41 -14.96 4.76 -1.12
CA GLY A 41 -14.39 3.42 -1.05
C GLY A 41 -13.44 3.04 -2.17
N ARG A 42 -13.13 3.95 -3.11
CA ARG A 42 -12.10 3.70 -4.12
C ARG A 42 -10.73 3.72 -3.46
N PHE A 43 -9.90 2.73 -3.76
CA PHE A 43 -8.53 2.68 -3.26
C PHE A 43 -7.69 3.83 -3.85
N LYS A 44 -6.99 4.60 -3.00
CA LYS A 44 -6.13 5.74 -3.41
C LYS A 44 -4.89 5.26 -4.17
N GLY A 45 -4.48 4.01 -3.95
CA GLY A 45 -3.35 3.37 -4.61
C GLY A 45 -2.02 3.75 -3.96
N LEU A 46 -1.07 4.18 -4.79
CA LEU A 46 0.24 4.63 -4.31
C LEU A 46 0.12 6.00 -3.63
N PRO A 47 0.83 6.22 -2.50
CA PRO A 47 0.81 7.47 -1.77
C PRO A 47 1.38 8.62 -2.59
N THR A 48 0.94 9.81 -2.24
CA THR A 48 1.42 11.09 -2.75
C THR A 48 2.51 11.66 -1.84
N VAL A 49 3.16 12.73 -2.27
CA VAL A 49 4.08 13.49 -1.40
C VAL A 49 3.34 14.13 -0.22
N GLY A 50 2.06 14.50 -0.39
CA GLY A 50 1.22 15.00 0.70
C GLY A 50 1.08 14.00 1.86
N ASP A 51 1.01 12.70 1.55
CA ASP A 51 1.01 11.65 2.58
C ASP A 51 2.34 11.61 3.35
N CYS A 52 3.46 11.93 2.68
CA CYS A 52 4.77 12.00 3.31
C CYS A 52 4.87 13.21 4.25
N THR A 53 4.40 14.38 3.79
CA THR A 53 4.47 15.64 4.55
C THR A 53 3.49 15.71 5.71
N SER A 54 2.49 14.81 5.77
CA SER A 54 1.61 14.64 6.94
C SER A 54 2.38 14.32 8.23
N CYS A 55 3.49 13.58 8.11
CA CYS A 55 4.39 13.25 9.21
C CYS A 55 5.71 14.05 9.10
N HIS A 56 6.29 14.12 7.90
CA HIS A 56 7.54 14.83 7.64
C HIS A 56 7.31 16.31 7.37
N ASP A 57 6.85 17.04 8.39
CA ASP A 57 6.51 18.47 8.33
C ASP A 57 7.63 19.29 7.63
N PRO A 58 7.30 20.04 6.55
CA PRO A 58 8.23 20.98 5.90
C PRO A 58 8.83 22.05 6.83
N ASN A 59 8.20 22.32 7.97
CA ASN A 59 8.67 23.23 9.01
C ASN A 59 9.36 22.50 10.18
N GLY A 60 9.40 21.17 10.14
CA GLY A 60 9.97 20.34 11.19
C GLY A 60 11.51 20.36 11.25
N PRO A 61 12.08 19.78 12.31
CA PRO A 61 13.53 19.68 12.49
C PRO A 61 14.17 18.75 11.46
N VAL A 62 15.33 19.15 10.92
CA VAL A 62 16.15 18.30 10.04
C VAL A 62 17.04 17.35 10.86
N THR A 63 17.48 17.79 12.03
CA THR A 63 18.41 17.08 12.93
C THR A 63 17.96 17.22 14.38
N GLY A 64 18.46 16.35 15.27
CA GLY A 64 18.24 16.47 16.72
C GLY A 64 16.83 16.10 17.20
N ALA A 65 15.98 15.56 16.32
CA ALA A 65 14.68 15.03 16.71
C ALA A 65 14.83 13.61 17.31
N PRO A 66 14.03 13.25 18.33
CA PRO A 66 13.98 11.87 18.83
C PRO A 66 13.44 10.92 17.75
N ALA A 67 13.66 9.61 17.91
CA ALA A 67 13.21 8.60 16.93
C ALA A 67 11.69 8.62 16.70
N SER A 68 10.91 8.97 17.74
CA SER A 68 9.46 9.16 17.70
C SER A 68 9.00 10.43 16.98
N THR A 69 9.91 11.26 16.46
CA THR A 69 9.55 12.47 15.70
C THR A 69 10.07 12.36 14.28
N PRO A 70 9.18 12.26 13.27
CA PRO A 70 9.59 12.23 11.88
C PRO A 70 10.33 13.52 11.51
N ARG A 71 11.59 13.38 11.10
CA ARG A 71 12.42 14.51 10.69
C ARG A 71 11.98 15.06 9.35
N ARG A 72 12.06 16.37 9.16
CA ARG A 72 11.87 17.00 7.85
C ARG A 72 12.80 16.35 6.81
N LYS A 73 12.27 16.15 5.60
CA LYS A 73 13.03 15.64 4.44
C LYS A 73 13.21 16.74 3.39
N PRO A 74 14.35 17.45 3.38
CA PRO A 74 14.55 18.60 2.48
C PRO A 74 14.33 18.30 1.00
N PHE A 75 14.60 17.07 0.56
CA PHE A 75 14.39 16.66 -0.83
C PHE A 75 12.91 16.70 -1.27
N LEU A 76 11.96 16.65 -0.33
CA LEU A 76 10.52 16.76 -0.66
C LEU A 76 10.13 18.16 -1.14
N SER A 77 10.93 19.19 -0.85
CA SER A 77 10.65 20.58 -1.29
C SER A 77 10.58 20.76 -2.81
N GLY A 78 11.16 19.84 -3.59
CA GLY A 78 11.11 19.84 -5.05
C GLY A 78 9.85 19.20 -5.66
N TYR A 79 8.90 18.79 -4.81
CA TYR A 79 7.68 18.08 -5.18
C TYR A 79 6.44 18.85 -4.73
N LYS A 80 5.34 18.67 -5.47
CA LYS A 80 4.00 19.10 -5.04
C LYS A 80 3.38 18.01 -4.19
N ASP A 81 2.51 18.36 -3.26
CA ASP A 81 1.79 17.36 -2.45
C ASP A 81 1.02 16.35 -3.29
N THR A 82 0.56 16.73 -4.49
CA THR A 82 -0.15 15.85 -5.42
C THR A 82 0.76 14.89 -6.21
N ASP A 83 2.08 15.07 -6.16
CA ASP A 83 3.02 14.26 -6.94
C ASP A 83 3.04 12.83 -6.43
N LYS A 84 3.06 11.87 -7.36
CA LYS A 84 3.23 10.44 -7.09
C LYS A 84 4.59 9.99 -7.62
N PRO A 85 5.63 9.96 -6.78
CA PRO A 85 7.00 9.63 -7.20
C PRO A 85 7.23 8.12 -7.34
N TRP A 86 6.16 7.35 -7.58
CA TRP A 86 6.17 5.89 -7.59
C TRP A 86 5.37 5.35 -8.78
N GLY A 87 5.87 4.26 -9.35
CA GLY A 87 5.17 3.48 -10.36
C GLY A 87 4.48 2.25 -9.81
N SER A 88 3.27 1.93 -10.27
CA SER A 88 2.68 0.63 -9.96
C SER A 88 3.33 -0.43 -10.83
N HIS A 89 3.88 -1.47 -10.19
CA HIS A 89 4.33 -2.68 -10.89
C HIS A 89 3.17 -3.61 -11.25
N ALA A 90 2.06 -3.53 -10.51
CA ALA A 90 0.86 -4.32 -10.76
C ALA A 90 -0.02 -3.64 -11.82
N ARG A 91 -0.40 -4.40 -12.85
CA ARG A 91 -1.41 -4.02 -13.83
C ARG A 91 -2.49 -5.09 -13.87
N GLN A 92 -3.72 -4.66 -13.72
CA GLN A 92 -4.89 -5.49 -13.94
C GLN A 92 -5.24 -5.53 -15.44
N PRO A 93 -5.57 -6.69 -16.02
CA PRO A 93 -6.09 -6.77 -17.39
C PRO A 93 -7.43 -6.05 -17.54
N ASP A 94 -7.70 -5.53 -18.74
CA ASP A 94 -8.84 -4.64 -18.98
C ASP A 94 -10.22 -5.33 -18.81
N LEU A 95 -10.30 -6.65 -18.94
CA LEU A 95 -11.53 -7.45 -18.77
C LEU A 95 -11.70 -8.03 -17.36
N VAL A 96 -10.98 -7.51 -16.37
CA VAL A 96 -11.08 -7.97 -14.98
C VAL A 96 -11.39 -6.79 -14.09
N TYR A 97 -12.39 -6.93 -13.22
CA TYR A 97 -12.67 -6.02 -12.12
C TYR A 97 -12.16 -6.58 -10.79
N PHE A 98 -11.48 -5.75 -10.00
CA PHE A 98 -10.99 -6.09 -8.67
C PHE A 98 -11.14 -4.91 -7.73
N SER A 99 -11.69 -5.15 -6.54
CA SER A 99 -11.88 -4.14 -5.50
C SER A 99 -11.10 -4.49 -4.25
N HIS A 100 -10.07 -3.70 -3.95
CA HIS A 100 -9.31 -3.80 -2.68
C HIS A 100 -10.25 -3.69 -1.47
N LYS A 101 -11.26 -2.80 -1.53
CA LYS A 101 -12.19 -2.58 -0.42
C LYS A 101 -12.99 -3.85 -0.11
N VAL A 102 -13.55 -4.52 -1.12
CA VAL A 102 -14.33 -5.75 -0.91
C VAL A 102 -13.47 -6.83 -0.26
N VAL A 103 -12.28 -7.09 -0.81
CA VAL A 103 -11.40 -8.17 -0.31
C VAL A 103 -10.86 -7.86 1.09
N MET A 104 -10.43 -6.63 1.35
CA MET A 104 -9.83 -6.25 2.64
C MET A 104 -10.86 -6.00 3.75
N THR A 105 -12.14 -5.81 3.41
CA THR A 105 -13.21 -5.68 4.40
C THR A 105 -13.87 -7.00 4.75
N ALA A 106 -13.78 -8.02 3.88
CA ALA A 106 -14.39 -9.33 4.08
C ALA A 106 -13.96 -9.98 5.41
N THR A 107 -14.94 -10.47 6.18
CA THR A 107 -14.73 -11.13 7.47
C THR A 107 -15.31 -12.54 7.48
N PHE A 108 -14.76 -13.40 8.33
CA PHE A 108 -15.43 -14.62 8.78
C PHE A 108 -16.54 -14.25 9.78
N GLU A 109 -17.39 -15.22 10.12
CA GLU A 109 -18.48 -15.05 11.09
C GLU A 109 -17.98 -14.67 12.49
N ASP A 110 -16.76 -15.12 12.83
CA ASP A 110 -16.05 -14.76 14.08
C ASP A 110 -15.49 -13.33 14.10
N GLY A 111 -15.71 -12.55 13.04
CA GLY A 111 -15.25 -11.16 12.90
C GLY A 111 -13.80 -11.01 12.40
N ARG A 112 -13.03 -12.08 12.24
CA ARG A 112 -11.66 -11.99 11.71
C ARG A 112 -11.67 -11.64 10.23
N LYS A 113 -10.73 -10.82 9.78
CA LYS A 113 -10.53 -10.52 8.35
C LYS A 113 -10.15 -11.78 7.59
N LYS A 114 -10.80 -11.99 6.44
CA LYS A 114 -10.51 -13.14 5.57
C LYS A 114 -9.12 -13.04 4.95
N GLN A 115 -8.63 -11.84 4.69
CA GLN A 115 -7.38 -11.59 3.97
C GLN A 115 -6.56 -10.47 4.62
N ARG A 116 -5.26 -10.47 4.31
CA ARG A 116 -4.29 -9.43 4.69
C ARG A 116 -3.50 -9.00 3.45
N CYS A 117 -2.91 -7.80 3.50
CA CYS A 117 -2.12 -7.24 2.41
C CYS A 117 -0.98 -8.17 1.94
N SER A 118 -0.31 -8.83 2.89
CA SER A 118 0.83 -9.71 2.64
C SER A 118 0.47 -10.99 1.88
N ASN A 119 -0.79 -11.44 1.93
CA ASN A 119 -1.25 -12.62 1.20
C ASN A 119 -1.10 -12.43 -0.32
N CYS A 120 -1.24 -11.21 -0.82
CA CYS A 120 -1.11 -10.88 -2.25
C CYS A 120 0.21 -10.17 -2.59
N HIS A 121 0.69 -9.28 -1.71
CA HIS A 121 1.85 -8.44 -2.00
C HIS A 121 3.17 -8.94 -1.40
N GLY A 122 3.14 -10.03 -0.64
CA GLY A 122 4.29 -10.57 0.10
C GLY A 122 4.68 -9.70 1.30
N ASP A 123 5.87 -9.94 1.86
CA ASP A 123 6.37 -9.19 3.01
C ASP A 123 6.87 -7.79 2.62
N LYS A 124 5.93 -6.88 2.37
CA LYS A 124 6.25 -5.48 2.11
C LYS A 124 6.82 -4.78 3.33
N ALA A 125 6.39 -5.15 4.54
CA ALA A 125 6.91 -4.58 5.77
C ALA A 125 8.42 -4.82 5.91
N GLY A 126 8.94 -5.97 5.48
CA GLY A 126 10.39 -6.25 5.45
C GLY A 126 11.16 -5.65 4.27
N SER A 127 10.50 -4.95 3.32
CA SER A 127 11.16 -4.51 2.09
C SER A 127 11.89 -3.17 2.23
N THR A 128 13.10 -3.09 1.69
CA THR A 128 13.94 -1.88 1.74
C THR A 128 13.83 -1.00 0.49
N ASN A 129 13.03 -1.42 -0.49
CA ASN A 129 12.79 -0.73 -1.75
C ASN A 129 11.33 -0.87 -2.19
N THR A 130 11.00 -0.26 -3.33
CA THR A 130 9.65 -0.29 -3.93
C THR A 130 9.43 -1.43 -4.92
N ALA A 131 10.45 -2.28 -5.15
CA ALA A 131 10.39 -3.34 -6.16
C ALA A 131 9.30 -4.37 -5.84
N MET A 132 8.71 -4.96 -6.86
CA MET A 132 7.77 -6.07 -6.68
C MET A 132 8.48 -7.27 -6.06
N LEU A 133 7.98 -7.80 -4.94
CA LEU A 133 8.68 -8.84 -4.18
C LEU A 133 8.68 -10.21 -4.87
N LYS A 134 7.60 -10.52 -5.61
CA LYS A 134 7.36 -11.61 -6.57
C LYS A 134 5.85 -11.85 -6.61
N GLY A 135 5.34 -12.37 -7.73
CA GLY A 135 3.92 -12.69 -7.88
C GLY A 135 3.37 -12.18 -9.20
N LYS A 136 2.52 -12.99 -9.82
CA LYS A 136 1.66 -12.59 -10.93
C LYS A 136 0.24 -12.74 -10.40
N MET A 137 -0.61 -11.75 -10.57
CA MET A 137 -2.05 -11.86 -10.27
C MET A 137 -2.71 -12.72 -11.34
N LEU A 138 -2.43 -14.03 -11.32
CA LEU A 138 -2.99 -15.00 -12.26
C LEU A 138 -4.40 -15.36 -11.82
N MET A 139 -5.28 -15.60 -12.79
CA MET A 139 -6.65 -16.05 -12.56
C MET A 139 -6.72 -17.23 -11.58
N GLY A 140 -5.86 -18.25 -11.77
CA GLY A 140 -5.82 -19.42 -10.88
C GLY A 140 -5.54 -19.07 -9.41
N GLN A 141 -4.71 -18.05 -9.12
CA GLN A 141 -4.48 -17.64 -7.73
C GLN A 141 -5.72 -17.01 -7.11
N CYS A 142 -6.52 -16.29 -7.90
CA CYS A 142 -7.80 -15.77 -7.46
C CYS A 142 -8.79 -16.91 -7.21
N GLU A 143 -8.89 -17.85 -8.15
CA GLU A 143 -9.81 -18.99 -8.06
C GLU A 143 -9.51 -19.93 -6.89
N ASP A 144 -8.23 -20.21 -6.63
CA ASP A 144 -7.78 -21.01 -5.50
C ASP A 144 -8.18 -20.37 -4.17
N CYS A 145 -7.94 -19.06 -4.04
CA CYS A 145 -8.32 -18.30 -2.85
C CYS A 145 -9.84 -18.24 -2.67
N HIS A 146 -10.58 -18.01 -3.74
CA HIS A 146 -12.04 -18.00 -3.70
C HIS A 146 -12.59 -19.37 -3.28
N THR A 147 -12.05 -20.46 -3.83
CA THR A 147 -12.42 -21.83 -3.45
C THR A 147 -12.18 -22.08 -1.97
N ALA A 148 -10.99 -21.71 -1.46
CA ALA A 148 -10.63 -21.88 -0.06
C ALA A 148 -11.50 -21.06 0.91
N LEU A 149 -12.06 -19.94 0.45
CA LEU A 149 -12.91 -19.05 1.27
C LEU A 149 -14.41 -19.20 1.01
N HIS A 150 -14.80 -20.16 0.17
CA HIS A 150 -16.17 -20.37 -0.31
C HIS A 150 -16.77 -19.12 -0.99
N ILE A 151 -15.98 -18.43 -1.78
CA ILE A 151 -16.37 -17.32 -2.66
C ILE A 151 -16.62 -17.88 -4.07
N SER A 152 -17.57 -17.30 -4.80
CA SER A 152 -17.92 -17.77 -6.15
C SER A 152 -16.80 -17.51 -7.17
N ASN A 153 -16.54 -18.51 -8.02
CA ASN A 153 -15.69 -18.43 -9.20
C ASN A 153 -16.48 -18.30 -10.51
N LYS A 154 -17.75 -17.84 -10.44
CA LYS A 154 -18.50 -17.54 -11.66
C LYS A 154 -17.81 -16.39 -12.41
N CYS A 155 -17.73 -16.48 -13.73
CA CYS A 155 -16.99 -15.51 -14.55
C CYS A 155 -17.41 -14.06 -14.26
N ALA A 156 -18.73 -13.80 -14.18
CA ALA A 156 -19.31 -12.49 -13.93
C ALA A 156 -19.01 -11.90 -12.52
N VAL A 157 -18.34 -12.63 -11.64
CA VAL A 157 -17.85 -12.10 -10.35
C VAL A 157 -16.62 -11.23 -10.57
N CYS A 158 -15.82 -11.54 -11.59
CA CYS A 158 -14.53 -10.90 -11.84
C CYS A 158 -14.42 -10.28 -13.22
N HIS A 159 -15.23 -10.71 -14.19
CA HIS A 159 -15.19 -10.29 -15.58
C HIS A 159 -16.47 -9.56 -15.96
N ASP A 160 -16.29 -8.47 -16.71
CA ASP A 160 -17.37 -7.76 -17.40
C ASP A 160 -17.62 -8.35 -18.79
#